data_AF-A0A537YU35-F1
#
_entry.id   AF-A0A537YU35-F1
#
_cell.length_a   1.000
_cell.length_b   1.000
_cell.length_c   1.000
_cell.angle_alpha   90.00
_cell.angle_beta   90.00
_cell.angle_gamma   90.00
#
_symmetry.space_group_name_H-M   'P 1'
#
loop_
_entity.id
_entity.type
_entity.pdbx_description
1 polymer ?
#
loop_
_entity_poly.entity_id
_entity_poly.type
_entity_poly.pdbx_seq_one_letter_code
_entity_poly.pdbx_strand_id
1 'polypeptide(L)'
;MGQALRRRGPLALALLLMTIAAVVAVLVVREGDATAENANPKWKQPAVQRLLRLHDLEPGYSFFILPNEGSDYEPPKILCAQVKPADQQRKLKAFLNEHPIGGCFTSYVRFFSVGESPAGQFIGSGAVATASPTVAMAGLAVSPLLLSHLFSDEIPAEVPAPETIGDETRLFHVPDFPVFLEEGSPSTLVAWRSGRVLAAVFVQGGDDATNDREAIELARKQQGRIEQPAPYLRAERYDREAGFADPAIGVPVYWLGRVLRPGGSLPPLHLTGGAAIGGFVEGFPGQKLGVYYSHGVRLATWTASGWNKFAGSRRGSQMIDWRCTQKKKVSLDEGNATVYAAYDRNYKTCPKTAPTRHFAVAELGGVVVAVNLRPACVKCLGDYEKGPYNSAAGVMAILRDLRLRPADG
;
A
#
# COMPACT_ATOMS: atom_id res chain seq x y z
N MET A 1 -1.23 -12.26 -52.64
CA MET A 1 -1.46 -13.63 -52.13
C MET A 1 -0.58 -13.81 -50.90
N GLY A 2 -1.03 -14.04 -49.68
CA GLY A 2 -2.36 -14.34 -49.16
C GLY A 2 -2.17 -15.03 -47.81
N GLN A 3 -2.83 -14.48 -46.78
CA GLN A 3 -3.28 -15.13 -45.53
C GLN A 3 -2.21 -15.66 -44.53
N ALA A 4 -2.40 -15.67 -43.22
CA ALA A 4 -3.36 -15.03 -42.32
C ALA A 4 -2.88 -15.25 -40.86
N LEU A 5 -2.93 -14.17 -40.07
CA LEU A 5 -3.35 -14.09 -38.67
C LEU A 5 -3.40 -15.39 -37.82
N ARG A 6 -2.59 -15.41 -36.75
CA ARG A 6 -3.13 -15.73 -35.40
C ARG A 6 -2.74 -14.65 -34.40
N ARG A 7 -3.66 -13.69 -34.26
CA ARG A 7 -3.85 -12.87 -33.06
C ARG A 7 -3.97 -13.81 -31.85
N ARG A 8 -3.07 -13.71 -30.89
CA ARG A 8 -3.36 -14.03 -29.48
C ARG A 8 -3.28 -12.71 -28.73
N GLY A 9 -4.43 -12.28 -28.23
CA GLY A 9 -4.66 -10.94 -27.70
C GLY A 9 -3.99 -10.68 -26.35
N PRO A 10 -3.96 -9.41 -25.92
CA PRO A 10 -3.27 -8.93 -24.72
C PRO A 10 -4.06 -9.20 -23.43
N LEU A 11 -4.72 -10.36 -23.32
CA LEU A 11 -5.60 -10.70 -22.19
C LEU A 11 -5.05 -11.82 -21.28
N ALA A 12 -3.87 -12.39 -21.60
CA ALA A 12 -3.26 -13.45 -20.79
C ALA A 12 -2.10 -12.96 -19.90
N LEU A 13 -1.61 -11.74 -20.10
CA LEU A 13 -0.51 -11.15 -19.30
C LEU A 13 -1.01 -10.30 -18.13
N ALA A 14 -2.29 -9.93 -18.13
CA ALA A 14 -2.94 -9.19 -17.05
C ALA A 14 -3.48 -10.10 -15.91
N LEU A 15 -3.41 -11.43 -16.08
CA LEU A 15 -3.92 -12.41 -15.11
C LEU A 15 -2.83 -13.12 -14.29
N LEU A 16 -1.55 -12.85 -14.57
CA LEU A 16 -0.40 -13.49 -13.89
C LEU A 16 0.24 -12.57 -12.82
N LEU A 17 -0.07 -11.27 -12.85
CA LEU A 17 0.57 -10.23 -12.02
C LEU A 17 -0.20 -9.89 -10.73
N MET A 18 -1.15 -10.72 -10.32
CA MET A 18 -2.00 -10.52 -9.12
C MET A 18 -1.70 -11.51 -7.97
N THR A 19 -0.61 -12.29 -8.04
CA THR A 19 -0.60 -13.62 -7.38
C THR A 19 0.25 -13.76 -6.11
N ILE A 20 1.01 -12.76 -5.64
CA ILE A 20 1.99 -13.05 -4.57
C ILE A 20 1.70 -12.43 -3.20
N ALA A 21 1.13 -11.23 -3.12
CA ALA A 21 0.47 -10.81 -1.87
C ALA A 21 -0.83 -11.63 -1.60
N ALA A 22 -1.13 -12.48 -2.56
CA ALA A 22 -2.23 -13.39 -2.63
C ALA A 22 -1.99 -14.64 -1.77
N VAL A 23 -0.82 -15.14 -1.38
CA VAL A 23 -0.79 -16.55 -0.91
C VAL A 23 -1.34 -16.79 0.53
N VAL A 24 -1.35 -15.79 1.42
CA VAL A 24 -2.17 -15.81 2.67
C VAL A 24 -3.58 -15.24 2.45
N ALA A 25 -3.79 -14.45 1.39
CA ALA A 25 -5.09 -13.89 1.00
C ALA A 25 -5.89 -14.75 -0.02
N VAL A 26 -5.33 -15.75 -0.68
CA VAL A 26 -5.86 -16.55 -1.81
C VAL A 26 -6.28 -17.91 -1.34
N LEU A 27 -5.66 -18.46 -0.29
CA LEU A 27 -6.30 -19.55 0.45
C LEU A 27 -7.55 -19.05 1.21
N VAL A 28 -7.72 -17.72 1.37
CA VAL A 28 -8.89 -17.07 2.00
C VAL A 28 -9.89 -16.51 0.97
N VAL A 29 -9.48 -16.11 -0.24
CA VAL A 29 -10.38 -15.46 -1.22
C VAL A 29 -10.80 -16.36 -2.38
N ARG A 30 -10.16 -17.52 -2.62
CA ARG A 30 -10.47 -18.35 -3.81
C ARG A 30 -11.67 -19.29 -3.66
N GLU A 31 -12.14 -19.54 -2.44
CA GLU A 31 -13.49 -20.02 -2.16
C GLU A 31 -14.25 -18.82 -1.62
N GLY A 32 -15.32 -18.38 -2.28
CA GLY A 32 -16.12 -17.20 -1.92
C GLY A 32 -16.82 -17.24 -0.55
N ASP A 33 -16.31 -18.03 0.41
CA ASP A 33 -16.87 -18.30 1.73
C ASP A 33 -15.92 -17.93 2.89
N ALA A 34 -14.63 -17.67 2.64
CA ALA A 34 -13.73 -17.24 3.70
C ALA A 34 -13.78 -15.71 3.86
N THR A 35 -14.91 -15.23 4.37
CA THR A 35 -14.97 -13.92 5.01
C THR A 35 -13.89 -13.88 6.10
N ALA A 36 -12.95 -12.94 5.97
CA ALA A 36 -11.98 -12.58 7.03
C ALA A 36 -12.67 -12.14 8.35
N GLU A 37 -14.01 -12.11 8.38
CA GLU A 37 -14.87 -11.87 9.53
C GLU A 37 -15.15 -13.11 10.39
N ASN A 38 -14.97 -14.34 9.89
CA ASN A 38 -15.33 -15.56 10.63
C ASN A 38 -14.17 -16.21 11.42
N ALA A 39 -13.04 -15.52 11.59
CA ALA A 39 -12.00 -15.98 12.51
C ALA A 39 -12.51 -15.93 13.96
N ASN A 40 -12.44 -17.05 14.69
CA ASN A 40 -12.86 -17.14 16.09
C ASN A 40 -12.22 -15.99 16.89
N PRO A 41 -13.02 -15.14 17.57
CA PRO A 41 -12.52 -14.01 18.36
C PRO A 41 -11.43 -14.40 19.36
N LYS A 42 -11.45 -15.66 19.84
CA LYS A 42 -10.49 -16.22 20.79
C LYS A 42 -9.04 -16.27 20.26
N TRP A 43 -8.82 -16.34 18.95
CA TRP A 43 -7.46 -16.40 18.37
C TRP A 43 -6.99 -15.04 17.84
N LYS A 44 -7.93 -14.21 17.37
CA LYS A 44 -7.65 -12.95 16.66
C LYS A 44 -6.96 -11.91 17.55
N GLN A 45 -7.51 -11.66 18.75
CA GLN A 45 -6.97 -10.63 19.65
C GLN A 45 -5.54 -10.97 20.14
N PRO A 46 -5.25 -12.20 20.63
CA PRO A 46 -3.90 -12.52 21.08
C PRO A 46 -2.86 -12.52 19.96
N ALA A 47 -3.21 -12.91 18.73
CA ALA A 47 -2.26 -12.97 17.63
C ALA A 47 -1.87 -11.57 17.12
N VAL A 48 -2.85 -10.66 16.98
CA VAL A 48 -2.59 -9.26 16.54
C VAL A 48 -1.65 -8.52 17.50
N GLN A 49 -1.75 -8.75 18.80
CA GLN A 49 -0.92 -8.08 19.80
C GLN A 49 0.57 -8.46 19.75
N ARG A 50 0.89 -9.55 19.03
CA ARG A 50 2.22 -10.17 18.92
C ARG A 50 2.92 -9.92 17.59
N LEU A 51 2.28 -9.16 16.69
CA LEU A 51 2.88 -8.77 15.43
C LEU A 51 3.83 -7.58 15.63
N LEU A 52 4.76 -7.42 14.70
CA LEU A 52 5.42 -6.14 14.51
C LEU A 52 4.37 -5.06 14.24
N ARG A 53 4.72 -3.85 14.65
CA ARG A 53 3.94 -2.63 14.44
C ARG A 53 4.74 -1.69 13.58
N LEU A 54 4.07 -0.72 12.98
CA LEU A 54 4.75 0.22 12.11
C LEU A 54 5.86 1.01 12.82
N HIS A 55 5.65 1.44 14.07
CA HIS A 55 6.68 2.14 14.85
C HIS A 55 7.78 1.22 15.40
N ASP A 56 7.68 -0.10 15.21
CA ASP A 56 8.79 -1.02 15.47
C ASP A 56 9.79 -1.00 14.28
N LEU A 57 9.40 -0.39 13.15
CA LEU A 57 10.20 -0.22 11.94
C LEU A 57 10.84 1.17 11.89
N GLU A 58 11.85 1.32 11.03
CA GLU A 58 12.43 2.63 10.74
C GLU A 58 11.40 3.60 10.11
N PRO A 59 11.63 4.92 10.16
CA PRO A 59 10.86 5.86 9.37
C PRO A 59 10.90 5.50 7.87
N GLY A 60 9.75 5.65 7.21
CA GLY A 60 9.62 5.43 5.77
C GLY A 60 8.87 4.17 5.38
N TYR A 61 8.56 3.28 6.33
CA TYR A 61 7.63 2.20 6.08
C TYR A 61 6.16 2.67 6.11
N SER A 62 5.31 1.97 5.37
CA SER A 62 3.86 2.04 5.55
C SER A 62 3.26 0.66 5.34
N PHE A 63 2.04 0.46 5.83
CA PHE A 63 1.28 -0.75 5.55
C PHE A 63 1.19 -1.00 4.06
N PHE A 64 1.46 -2.24 3.69
CA PHE A 64 1.24 -2.71 2.35
C PHE A 64 -0.25 -3.04 2.20
N ILE A 65 -0.99 -2.22 1.43
CA ILE A 65 -2.40 -2.46 1.10
C ILE A 65 -2.44 -3.10 -0.29
N LEU A 66 -2.96 -4.32 -0.37
CA LEU A 66 -3.42 -4.81 -1.66
C LEU A 66 -4.65 -4.04 -2.08
N PRO A 67 -4.69 -3.46 -3.30
CA PRO A 67 -5.89 -2.84 -3.79
C PRO A 67 -6.98 -3.91 -3.91
N ASN A 68 -7.92 -3.93 -2.96
CA ASN A 68 -9.18 -4.63 -3.16
C ASN A 68 -9.93 -3.86 -4.24
N GLU A 69 -10.11 -4.48 -5.40
CA GLU A 69 -10.92 -3.94 -6.48
C GLU A 69 -12.35 -3.71 -5.97
N GLY A 70 -12.73 -2.44 -5.75
CA GLY A 70 -14.14 -2.03 -5.69
C GLY A 70 -14.76 -1.70 -4.33
N SER A 71 -14.03 -1.72 -3.21
CA SER A 71 -14.60 -1.24 -1.92
C SER A 71 -14.01 0.10 -1.51
N ASP A 72 -14.86 1.01 -1.04
CA ASP A 72 -14.45 2.25 -0.37
C ASP A 72 -13.33 1.96 0.64
N TYR A 73 -12.11 2.39 0.29
CA TYR A 73 -10.83 2.24 0.99
C TYR A 73 -10.94 1.81 2.45
N GLU A 74 -11.06 0.50 2.65
CA GLU A 74 -10.98 -0.09 3.97
C GLU A 74 -9.56 0.14 4.54
N PRO A 75 -9.42 0.18 5.87
CA PRO A 75 -8.13 0.21 6.54
C PRO A 75 -7.21 -0.90 6.00
N PRO A 76 -5.88 -0.73 6.02
CA PRO A 76 -4.99 -1.89 5.91
C PRO A 76 -5.46 -2.94 6.92
N LYS A 77 -5.84 -4.11 6.42
CA LYS A 77 -6.36 -5.19 7.26
C LYS A 77 -5.20 -6.10 7.63
N ILE A 78 -4.91 -6.18 8.92
CA ILE A 78 -4.18 -7.33 9.47
C ILE A 78 -4.97 -8.57 9.07
N LEU A 79 -4.35 -9.45 8.30
CA LEU A 79 -4.99 -10.64 7.76
C LEU A 79 -4.94 -11.70 8.85
N CYS A 80 -6.10 -12.04 9.40
CA CYS A 80 -6.22 -13.12 10.37
C CYS A 80 -7.08 -14.23 9.78
N ALA A 81 -6.51 -15.42 9.64
CA ALA A 81 -7.16 -16.55 9.00
C ALA A 81 -6.69 -17.87 9.61
N GLN A 82 -7.50 -18.91 9.38
CA GLN A 82 -7.03 -20.28 9.54
C GLN A 82 -6.23 -20.69 8.32
N VAL A 83 -5.14 -21.41 8.54
CA VAL A 83 -4.35 -21.98 7.43
C VAL A 83 -5.09 -23.20 6.91
N LYS A 84 -5.67 -23.09 5.72
CA LYS A 84 -6.27 -24.25 5.04
C LYS A 84 -5.16 -25.04 4.32
N PRO A 85 -5.15 -26.37 4.43
CA PRO A 85 -4.16 -27.17 3.73
C PRO A 85 -4.42 -27.20 2.22
N ALA A 86 -3.38 -27.07 1.42
CA ALA A 86 -3.47 -27.46 0.01
C ALA A 86 -3.39 -28.99 -0.14
N ASP A 87 -4.18 -29.54 -1.06
CA ASP A 87 -4.30 -30.98 -1.26
C ASP A 87 -3.00 -31.67 -1.67
N GLN A 88 -2.05 -30.92 -2.25
CA GLN A 88 -0.82 -31.44 -2.81
C GLN A 88 0.28 -31.70 -1.77
N GLN A 89 0.16 -31.19 -0.54
CA GLN A 89 1.17 -31.36 0.51
C GLN A 89 0.69 -32.24 1.66
N ARG A 90 0.79 -33.57 1.49
CA ARG A 90 0.23 -34.55 2.46
C ARG A 90 0.69 -34.37 3.91
N LYS A 91 1.97 -34.05 4.14
CA LYS A 91 2.51 -33.83 5.51
C LYS A 91 1.96 -32.57 6.16
N LEU A 92 1.95 -31.45 5.43
CA LEU A 92 1.37 -30.19 5.90
C LEU A 92 -0.14 -30.34 6.12
N LYS A 93 -0.82 -31.02 5.20
CA LYS A 93 -2.25 -31.35 5.32
C LYS A 93 -2.56 -32.20 6.54
N ALA A 94 -1.78 -33.25 6.80
CA ALA A 94 -1.95 -34.06 8.00
C ALA A 94 -1.79 -33.22 9.27
N PHE A 95 -0.73 -32.41 9.36
CA PHE A 95 -0.51 -31.50 10.49
C PHE A 95 -1.66 -30.51 10.68
N LEU A 96 -2.11 -29.82 9.63
CA LEU A 96 -3.18 -28.81 9.72
C LEU A 96 -4.55 -29.43 10.03
N ASN A 97 -4.81 -30.67 9.60
CA ASN A 97 -6.02 -31.40 9.94
C ASN A 97 -6.04 -31.83 11.41
N GLU A 98 -4.90 -32.29 11.93
CA GLU A 98 -4.76 -32.68 13.34
C GLU A 98 -4.73 -31.47 14.28
N HIS A 99 -4.17 -30.36 13.80
CA HIS A 99 -3.97 -29.14 14.56
C HIS A 99 -4.48 -27.92 13.75
N PRO A 100 -5.79 -27.60 13.82
CA PRO A 100 -6.32 -26.40 13.21
C PRO A 100 -5.66 -25.16 13.82
N ILE A 101 -4.78 -24.51 13.05
CA ILE A 101 -4.06 -23.31 13.48
C ILE A 101 -4.64 -22.06 12.84
N GLY A 102 -4.80 -21.02 13.66
CA GLY A 102 -5.18 -19.67 13.25
C GLY A 102 -4.07 -18.69 13.57
N GLY A 103 -3.76 -17.81 12.62
CA GLY A 103 -2.72 -16.80 12.75
C GLY A 103 -3.18 -15.44 12.29
N CYS A 104 -2.35 -14.45 12.56
CA CYS A 104 -2.45 -13.14 11.93
C CYS A 104 -1.14 -12.82 11.22
N PHE A 105 -1.24 -12.04 10.15
CA PHE A 105 -0.14 -11.58 9.34
C PHE A 105 -0.35 -10.11 8.96
N THR A 106 0.76 -9.38 8.87
CA THR A 106 0.81 -8.01 8.37
C THR A 106 2.07 -7.83 7.53
N SER A 107 2.03 -6.88 6.60
CA SER A 107 3.19 -6.51 5.81
C SER A 107 3.32 -5.00 5.62
N TYR A 108 4.56 -4.59 5.38
CA TYR A 108 4.99 -3.22 5.26
C TYR A 108 5.89 -3.08 4.04
N VAL A 109 5.78 -1.96 3.36
CA VAL A 109 6.65 -1.58 2.26
C VAL A 109 7.37 -0.29 2.61
N ARG A 110 8.66 -0.23 2.32
CA ARG A 110 9.49 0.96 2.53
C ARG A 110 9.26 1.92 1.38
N PHE A 111 8.68 3.08 1.65
CA PHE A 111 8.46 4.15 0.68
C PHE A 111 9.73 4.99 0.45
N PHE A 112 10.50 5.20 1.51
CA PHE A 112 11.75 5.96 1.47
C PHE A 112 12.69 5.50 2.59
N SER A 113 13.94 5.89 2.44
CA SER A 113 15.00 5.64 3.43
C SER A 113 15.41 6.95 4.09
N VAL A 114 15.72 6.91 5.37
CA VAL A 114 16.36 8.02 6.08
C VAL A 114 17.84 7.67 6.26
N GLY A 115 18.73 8.42 5.59
CA GLY A 115 20.17 8.14 5.60
C GLY A 115 20.57 6.91 4.76
N GLU A 116 21.72 6.33 5.07
CA GLU A 116 22.30 5.18 4.35
C GLU A 116 21.81 3.82 4.88
N SER A 117 20.69 3.78 5.63
CA SER A 117 20.25 2.54 6.29
C SER A 117 19.91 1.44 5.26
N PRO A 118 20.63 0.31 5.26
CA PRO A 118 20.35 -0.84 4.42
C PRO A 118 19.20 -1.62 5.05
N ALA A 119 18.00 -1.04 4.98
CA ALA A 119 16.76 -1.66 5.43
C ALA A 119 15.97 -2.16 4.21
N GLY A 120 15.30 -3.29 4.40
CA GLY A 120 14.56 -4.02 3.41
C GLY A 120 13.50 -3.15 2.75
N GLN A 121 13.18 -3.48 1.51
CA GLN A 121 12.11 -2.81 0.80
C GLN A 121 10.74 -3.33 1.23
N PHE A 122 10.69 -4.57 1.73
CA PHE A 122 9.46 -5.21 2.17
C PHE A 122 9.68 -6.01 3.45
N ILE A 123 8.76 -5.86 4.41
CA ILE A 123 8.75 -6.58 5.68
C ILE A 123 7.42 -7.29 5.85
N GLY A 124 7.46 -8.57 6.22
CA GLY A 124 6.31 -9.34 6.69
C GLY A 124 6.46 -9.72 8.17
N SER A 125 5.35 -9.74 8.91
CA SER A 125 5.29 -10.22 10.29
C SER A 125 4.09 -11.13 10.48
N GLY A 126 4.32 -12.31 11.04
CA GLY A 126 3.30 -13.31 11.31
C GLY A 126 3.39 -13.86 12.73
N ALA A 127 2.23 -14.17 13.32
CA ALA A 127 2.15 -14.85 14.61
C ALA A 127 0.95 -15.81 14.67
N VAL A 128 1.18 -17.00 15.21
CA VAL A 128 0.22 -18.08 15.38
C VAL A 128 0.26 -18.55 16.83
N ALA A 129 -0.91 -18.63 17.46
CA ALA A 129 -1.04 -19.27 18.77
C ALA A 129 -1.41 -20.75 18.58
N THR A 130 -0.65 -21.65 19.19
CA THR A 130 -0.93 -23.10 19.17
C THR A 130 -1.58 -23.56 20.48
N ALA A 131 -2.12 -24.77 20.46
CA ALA A 131 -2.73 -25.38 21.65
C ALA A 131 -1.70 -25.70 22.74
N SER A 132 -0.45 -26.02 22.37
CA SER A 132 0.62 -26.37 23.30
C SER A 132 2.01 -26.08 22.71
N PRO A 133 3.06 -26.03 23.55
CA PRO A 133 4.44 -25.94 23.08
C PRO A 133 4.86 -27.07 22.14
N THR A 134 4.36 -28.29 22.36
CA THR A 134 4.61 -29.44 21.47
C THR A 134 4.05 -29.20 20.06
N VAL A 135 2.84 -28.62 19.96
CA VAL A 135 2.25 -28.26 18.66
C VAL A 135 3.05 -27.13 17.99
N ALA A 136 3.57 -26.17 18.77
CA ALA A 136 4.46 -25.14 18.23
C ALA A 136 5.75 -25.77 17.67
N MET A 137 6.40 -26.65 18.43
CA MET A 137 7.58 -27.38 17.96
C MET A 137 7.31 -28.17 16.66
N ALA A 138 6.21 -28.92 16.60
CA ALA A 138 5.81 -29.63 15.38
C ALA A 138 5.54 -28.68 14.21
N GLY A 139 4.91 -27.53 14.46
CA GLY A 139 4.66 -26.51 13.45
C GLY A 139 5.94 -25.86 12.92
N LEU A 140 6.93 -25.59 13.79
CA LEU A 140 8.24 -25.11 13.36
C LEU A 140 8.99 -26.16 12.52
N ALA A 141 8.88 -27.44 12.86
CA ALA A 141 9.51 -28.52 12.10
C ALA A 141 9.00 -28.59 10.66
N VAL A 142 7.70 -28.32 10.43
CA VAL A 142 7.08 -28.30 9.09
C VAL A 142 7.18 -26.95 8.37
N SER A 143 7.82 -25.94 8.97
CA SER A 143 7.95 -24.62 8.36
C SER A 143 8.51 -24.65 6.93
N PRO A 144 9.54 -25.44 6.56
CA PRO A 144 10.09 -25.41 5.20
C PRO A 144 9.08 -25.87 4.15
N LEU A 145 8.19 -26.82 4.51
CA LEU A 145 7.12 -27.29 3.63
C LEU A 145 6.04 -26.22 3.46
N LEU A 146 5.72 -25.52 4.56
CA LEU A 146 4.82 -24.37 4.51
C LEU A 146 5.40 -23.27 3.62
N LEU A 147 6.68 -22.91 3.79
CA LEU A 147 7.31 -21.88 2.95
C LEU A 147 7.36 -22.29 1.47
N SER A 148 7.70 -23.55 1.20
CA SER A 148 7.65 -24.12 -0.15
C SER A 148 6.27 -23.98 -0.77
N HIS A 149 5.21 -24.26 0.00
CA HIS A 149 3.83 -24.06 -0.46
C HIS A 149 3.52 -22.61 -0.82
N LEU A 150 4.09 -21.67 -0.06
CA LEU A 150 3.72 -20.27 -0.14
C LEU A 150 4.46 -19.53 -1.27
N PHE A 151 5.67 -19.94 -1.65
CA PHE A 151 6.58 -19.09 -2.42
C PHE A 151 7.00 -19.63 -3.79
N SER A 152 7.39 -20.91 -3.91
CA SER A 152 8.02 -21.38 -5.15
C SER A 152 7.82 -22.85 -5.47
N ASP A 153 6.99 -23.58 -4.70
CA ASP A 153 6.92 -25.05 -4.72
C ASP A 153 8.29 -25.75 -4.48
N GLU A 154 9.33 -24.99 -4.12
CA GLU A 154 10.66 -25.45 -3.75
C GLU A 154 10.90 -25.22 -2.26
N ILE A 155 11.63 -26.11 -1.61
CA ILE A 155 11.99 -25.95 -0.20
C ILE A 155 13.07 -24.87 -0.12
N PRO A 156 12.86 -23.76 0.62
CA PRO A 156 13.86 -22.71 0.72
C PRO A 156 15.11 -23.23 1.45
N ALA A 157 16.26 -22.64 1.11
CA ALA A 157 17.53 -23.02 1.71
C ALA A 157 17.55 -22.59 3.18
N GLU A 158 17.69 -23.55 4.09
CA GLU A 158 17.90 -23.27 5.50
C GLU A 158 19.39 -23.00 5.75
N VAL A 159 19.67 -21.90 6.45
CA VAL A 159 21.02 -21.54 6.87
C VAL A 159 21.07 -21.34 8.39
N PRO A 160 22.26 -21.42 9.01
CA PRO A 160 22.37 -21.18 10.44
C PRO A 160 21.91 -19.76 10.79
N ALA A 161 20.94 -19.65 11.70
CA ALA A 161 20.57 -18.36 12.27
C ALA A 161 21.75 -17.81 13.10
N PRO A 162 22.07 -16.51 13.00
CA PRO A 162 23.19 -15.92 13.75
C PRO A 162 22.96 -15.95 15.26
N GLU A 163 21.71 -16.11 15.70
CA GLU A 163 21.32 -16.29 17.10
C GLU A 163 19.99 -17.04 17.23
N THR A 164 19.66 -17.45 18.45
CA THR A 164 18.36 -18.05 18.77
C THR A 164 17.41 -17.01 19.37
N ILE A 165 16.24 -16.86 18.74
CA ILE A 165 15.09 -16.09 19.23
C ILE A 165 14.08 -17.04 19.89
N GLY A 166 13.60 -16.67 21.07
CA GLY A 166 12.67 -17.51 21.84
C GLY A 166 13.33 -18.83 22.25
N ASP A 167 12.63 -19.94 22.04
CA ASP A 167 13.11 -21.27 22.44
C ASP A 167 13.88 -21.99 21.32
N GLU A 168 13.57 -21.69 20.06
CA GLU A 168 14.16 -22.33 18.86
C GLU A 168 13.88 -21.46 17.63
N THR A 169 14.87 -21.30 16.75
CA THR A 169 14.83 -20.43 15.58
C THR A 169 15.41 -21.12 14.35
N ARG A 170 14.82 -20.83 13.20
CA ARG A 170 15.24 -21.28 11.87
C ARG A 170 15.28 -20.09 10.93
N LEU A 171 16.31 -20.03 10.10
CA LEU A 171 16.49 -18.96 9.11
C LEU A 171 16.50 -19.60 7.72
N PHE A 172 15.76 -18.99 6.80
CA PHE A 172 15.64 -19.46 5.42
C PHE A 172 15.95 -18.34 4.44
N HIS A 173 16.74 -18.64 3.41
CA HIS A 173 16.86 -17.81 2.22
C HIS A 173 15.82 -18.25 1.18
N VAL A 174 15.02 -17.30 0.73
CA VAL A 174 13.93 -17.51 -0.22
C VAL A 174 14.34 -16.85 -1.55
N PRO A 175 14.65 -17.63 -2.59
CA PRO A 175 15.30 -17.12 -3.80
C PRO A 175 14.35 -16.33 -4.72
N ASP A 176 13.05 -16.57 -4.63
CA ASP A 176 12.06 -15.85 -5.42
C ASP A 176 10.79 -15.64 -4.61
N PHE A 177 10.59 -14.40 -4.18
CA PHE A 177 9.32 -13.97 -3.61
C PHE A 177 8.78 -12.84 -4.49
N PRO A 178 7.82 -13.12 -5.38
CA PRO A 178 7.45 -12.14 -6.40
C PRO A 178 6.50 -11.04 -5.86
N VAL A 179 6.88 -10.31 -4.81
CA VAL A 179 6.11 -9.17 -4.29
C VAL A 179 6.68 -7.88 -4.83
N PHE A 180 5.99 -7.25 -5.80
CA PHE A 180 6.11 -5.86 -6.29
C PHE A 180 7.51 -5.30 -6.64
N LEU A 181 8.56 -6.02 -6.30
CA LEU A 181 9.97 -5.72 -6.47
C LEU A 181 10.49 -6.54 -7.64
N GLU A 182 11.74 -6.27 -8.02
CA GLU A 182 12.40 -6.98 -9.10
C GLU A 182 12.40 -8.49 -8.81
N GLU A 183 11.96 -9.28 -9.79
CA GLU A 183 11.98 -10.74 -9.77
C GLU A 183 13.38 -11.23 -9.38
N GLY A 184 13.46 -12.18 -8.44
CA GLY A 184 14.74 -12.67 -7.91
C GLY A 184 15.41 -11.78 -6.85
N SER A 185 14.72 -10.78 -6.29
CA SER A 185 15.24 -10.03 -5.12
C SER A 185 15.44 -10.97 -3.92
N PRO A 186 16.66 -11.08 -3.36
CA PRO A 186 16.94 -11.94 -2.22
C PRO A 186 16.03 -11.62 -1.04
N SER A 187 15.64 -12.66 -0.31
CA SER A 187 14.71 -12.56 0.79
C SER A 187 15.11 -13.50 1.93
N THR A 188 14.99 -13.02 3.16
CA THR A 188 15.21 -13.82 4.36
C THR A 188 13.90 -14.00 5.11
N LEU A 189 13.65 -15.22 5.58
CA LEU A 189 12.61 -15.52 6.54
C LEU A 189 13.22 -16.11 7.82
N VAL A 190 12.91 -15.50 8.96
CA VAL A 190 13.20 -16.05 10.28
C VAL A 190 11.90 -16.58 10.87
N ALA A 191 11.87 -17.87 11.19
CA ALA A 191 10.75 -18.51 11.90
C ALA A 191 11.24 -19.01 13.26
N TRP A 192 10.46 -18.78 14.31
CA TRP A 192 10.83 -19.22 15.64
C TRP A 192 9.61 -19.61 16.47
N ARG A 193 9.87 -20.30 17.59
CA ARG A 193 8.86 -20.60 18.60
C ARG A 193 9.21 -19.98 19.94
N SER A 194 8.19 -19.58 20.69
CA SER A 194 8.30 -19.18 22.09
C SER A 194 7.09 -19.70 22.86
N GLY A 195 7.31 -20.73 23.68
CA GLY A 195 6.26 -21.49 24.33
C GLY A 195 5.26 -22.05 23.32
N ARG A 196 4.02 -21.57 23.38
CA ARG A 196 2.89 -21.95 22.50
C ARG A 196 2.69 -21.03 21.29
N VAL A 197 3.70 -20.24 20.93
CA VAL A 197 3.61 -19.27 19.84
C VAL A 197 4.60 -19.66 18.76
N LEU A 198 4.13 -19.66 17.52
CA LEU A 198 4.97 -19.63 16.32
C LEU A 198 4.93 -18.23 15.74
N ALA A 199 6.10 -17.71 15.40
CA ALA A 199 6.21 -16.39 14.81
C ALA A 199 7.18 -16.43 13.63
N ALA A 200 7.01 -15.47 12.74
CA ALA A 200 7.86 -15.31 11.58
C ALA A 200 8.03 -13.84 11.22
N VAL A 201 9.24 -13.49 10.78
CA VAL A 201 9.56 -12.23 10.13
C VAL A 201 10.13 -12.55 8.76
N PHE A 202 9.70 -11.78 7.77
CA PHE A 202 10.17 -11.85 6.40
C PHE A 202 10.75 -10.48 6.02
N VAL A 203 11.93 -10.46 5.39
CA VAL A 203 12.59 -9.25 4.90
C VAL A 203 13.06 -9.49 3.47
N GLN A 204 12.81 -8.54 2.58
CA GLN A 204 13.20 -8.60 1.17
C GLN A 204 13.76 -7.26 0.70
N GLY A 205 14.70 -7.31 -0.25
CA GLY A 205 15.15 -6.14 -1.01
C GLY A 205 16.59 -5.70 -0.74
N GLY A 206 17.29 -6.34 0.20
CA GLY A 206 18.74 -6.27 0.37
C GLY A 206 19.45 -7.53 -0.12
N ASP A 207 20.77 -7.60 0.08
CA ASP A 207 21.52 -8.86 0.01
C ASP A 207 21.21 -9.77 1.22
N ASP A 208 21.58 -11.04 1.15
CA ASP A 208 21.29 -12.03 2.20
C ASP A 208 21.81 -11.59 3.57
N ALA A 209 23.04 -11.07 3.65
CA ALA A 209 23.64 -10.65 4.92
C ALA A 209 22.93 -9.43 5.55
N THR A 210 22.41 -8.54 4.73
CA THR A 210 21.61 -7.39 5.14
C THR A 210 20.23 -7.85 5.61
N ASN A 211 19.55 -8.66 4.81
CA ASN A 211 18.23 -9.20 5.12
C ASN A 211 18.26 -10.07 6.40
N ASP A 212 19.28 -10.90 6.59
CA ASP A 212 19.46 -11.73 7.77
C ASP A 212 19.56 -10.89 9.05
N ARG A 213 20.39 -9.84 9.00
CA ARG A 213 20.61 -8.95 10.15
C ARG A 213 19.33 -8.22 10.54
N GLU A 214 18.63 -7.67 9.56
CA GLU A 214 17.39 -6.94 9.79
C GLU A 214 16.26 -7.89 10.24
N ALA A 215 16.12 -9.05 9.61
CA ALA A 215 15.11 -10.04 9.99
C ALA A 215 15.30 -10.50 11.44
N ILE A 216 16.55 -10.66 11.89
CA ILE A 216 16.87 -11.01 13.28
C ILE A 216 16.58 -9.84 14.22
N GLU A 217 16.95 -8.60 13.88
CA GLU A 217 16.62 -7.43 14.71
C GLU A 217 15.11 -7.29 14.89
N LEU A 218 14.35 -7.41 13.81
CA LEU A 218 12.90 -7.37 13.80
C LEU A 218 12.29 -8.56 14.56
N ALA A 219 12.87 -9.77 14.44
CA ALA A 219 12.45 -10.93 15.21
C ALA A 219 12.61 -10.70 16.72
N ARG A 220 13.70 -10.03 17.18
CA ARG A 220 13.84 -9.62 18.59
C ARG A 220 12.72 -8.67 19.02
N LYS A 221 12.43 -7.64 18.21
CA LYS A 221 11.33 -6.69 18.50
C LYS A 221 9.98 -7.40 18.60
N GLN A 222 9.71 -8.32 17.68
CA GLN A 222 8.50 -9.13 17.71
C GLN A 222 8.47 -10.11 18.90
N GLN A 223 9.59 -10.72 19.27
CA GLN A 223 9.69 -11.57 20.45
C GLN A 223 9.36 -10.80 21.73
N GLY A 224 9.83 -9.56 21.87
CA GLY A 224 9.42 -8.69 22.97
C GLY A 224 7.90 -8.46 23.02
N ARG A 225 7.23 -8.35 21.87
CA ARG A 225 5.74 -8.30 21.77
C ARG A 225 5.07 -9.61 22.16
N ILE A 226 5.72 -10.75 21.93
CA ILE A 226 5.21 -12.08 22.31
C ILE A 226 5.25 -12.24 23.84
N GLU A 227 6.35 -11.83 24.46
CA GLU A 227 6.57 -11.89 25.91
C GLU A 227 5.71 -10.87 26.66
N GLN A 228 5.53 -9.67 26.07
CA GLN A 228 4.74 -8.59 26.63
C GLN A 228 3.70 -8.09 25.61
N PRO A 229 2.61 -8.85 25.38
CA PRO A 229 1.57 -8.44 24.45
C PRO A 229 0.91 -7.14 24.93
N ALA A 230 0.86 -6.16 24.03
CA ALA A 230 0.15 -4.91 24.26
C ALA A 230 -1.05 -4.81 23.31
N PRO A 231 -2.13 -4.11 23.67
CA PRO A 231 -3.23 -3.84 22.74
C PRO A 231 -2.73 -3.14 21.46
N TYR A 232 -3.32 -3.50 20.31
CA TYR A 232 -3.05 -2.85 19.03
C TYR A 232 -3.97 -1.64 18.89
N LEU A 233 -3.39 -0.45 18.99
CA LEU A 233 -4.10 0.82 19.00
C LEU A 233 -4.65 1.17 17.61
N ARG A 234 -5.63 2.08 17.59
CA ARG A 234 -6.14 2.61 16.32
C ARG A 234 -5.05 3.39 15.59
N ALA A 235 -4.27 4.21 16.28
CA ALA A 235 -3.20 5.01 15.66
C ALA A 235 -2.17 4.13 14.92
N GLU A 236 -1.84 2.96 15.47
CA GLU A 236 -0.90 2.00 14.88
C GLU A 236 -1.44 1.28 13.63
N ARG A 237 -2.74 1.41 13.31
CA ARG A 237 -3.37 0.80 12.12
C ARG A 237 -3.41 1.73 10.91
N TYR A 238 -3.20 3.04 11.13
CA TYR A 238 -3.45 4.05 10.12
C TYR A 238 -2.31 5.05 10.08
N ASP A 239 -1.22 4.69 9.42
CA ASP A 239 -0.22 5.68 9.06
C ASP A 239 -0.39 6.12 7.61
N ARG A 240 -1.47 6.85 7.40
CA ARG A 240 -1.79 7.45 6.09
C ARG A 240 -0.90 8.64 5.76
N GLU A 241 -0.01 9.02 6.69
CA GLU A 241 0.84 10.20 6.63
C GLU A 241 2.32 9.85 6.49
N ALA A 242 2.74 8.60 6.73
CA ALA A 242 4.13 8.15 6.62
C ALA A 242 4.84 8.71 5.39
N GLY A 243 4.22 8.57 4.22
CA GLY A 243 4.78 9.04 2.95
C GLY A 243 4.93 10.56 2.81
N PHE A 244 4.42 11.37 3.75
CA PHE A 244 4.62 12.81 3.79
C PHE A 244 5.94 13.23 4.44
N ALA A 245 6.56 12.33 5.21
CA ALA A 245 7.85 12.56 5.86
C ALA A 245 9.04 12.25 4.92
N ASP A 246 8.77 11.88 3.66
CA ASP A 246 9.83 11.57 2.69
C ASP A 246 10.66 12.84 2.37
N PRO A 247 11.97 12.86 2.67
CA PRO A 247 12.82 14.00 2.39
C PRO A 247 12.94 14.31 0.88
N ALA A 248 12.71 13.34 -0.01
CA ALA A 248 12.76 13.52 -1.46
C ALA A 248 11.63 14.41 -2.00
N ILE A 249 10.55 14.62 -1.23
CA ILE A 249 9.50 15.58 -1.57
C ILE A 249 10.14 16.96 -1.78
N GLY A 250 11.01 17.38 -0.86
CA GLY A 250 11.84 18.58 -0.98
C GLY A 250 11.08 19.89 -1.20
N VAL A 251 9.78 19.91 -0.93
CA VAL A 251 8.89 21.06 -1.12
C VAL A 251 7.80 21.09 -0.04
N PRO A 252 7.23 22.27 0.27
CA PRO A 252 6.09 22.38 1.19
C PRO A 252 4.92 21.44 0.84
N VAL A 253 4.39 20.73 1.84
CA VAL A 253 3.26 19.82 1.69
C VAL A 253 1.96 20.54 2.05
N TYR A 254 1.08 20.74 1.09
CA TYR A 254 -0.28 21.25 1.33
C TYR A 254 -1.29 20.11 1.31
N TRP A 255 -2.21 20.13 2.26
CA TRP A 255 -3.19 19.05 2.48
C TRP A 255 -4.46 19.58 3.15
N LEU A 256 -5.43 18.69 3.40
CA LEU A 256 -6.73 18.99 4.02
C LEU A 256 -6.82 18.43 5.46
N GLY A 257 -5.70 17.94 6.01
CA GLY A 257 -5.68 17.12 7.23
C GLY A 257 -6.22 15.70 7.03
N ARG A 258 -6.43 14.99 8.14
CA ARG A 258 -6.99 13.62 8.14
C ARG A 258 -8.45 13.55 7.72
N VAL A 259 -9.23 14.56 8.10
CA VAL A 259 -10.65 14.67 7.79
C VAL A 259 -10.98 16.12 7.46
N LEU A 260 -11.54 16.35 6.27
CA LEU A 260 -12.15 17.61 5.89
C LEU A 260 -13.67 17.49 5.96
N ARG A 261 -14.31 18.45 6.63
CA ARG A 261 -15.77 18.59 6.70
C ARG A 261 -16.14 19.93 6.08
N PRO A 262 -16.40 19.99 4.76
CA PRO A 262 -16.61 21.25 4.04
C PRO A 262 -17.94 21.95 4.37
N GLY A 263 -18.85 21.27 5.10
CA GLY A 263 -20.22 21.72 5.32
C GLY A 263 -21.12 21.56 4.08
N GLY A 264 -22.37 22.01 4.20
CA GLY A 264 -23.36 21.93 3.13
C GLY A 264 -23.74 20.50 2.74
N SER A 265 -23.93 20.24 1.44
CA SER A 265 -24.31 18.93 0.90
C SER A 265 -23.13 18.04 0.51
N LEU A 266 -21.90 18.47 0.76
CA LEU A 266 -20.70 17.70 0.41
C LEU A 266 -20.36 16.72 1.54
N PRO A 267 -20.15 15.42 1.25
CA PRO A 267 -19.80 14.45 2.27
C PRO A 267 -18.38 14.69 2.80
N PRO A 268 -18.04 14.27 4.03
CA PRO A 268 -16.68 14.41 4.55
C PRO A 268 -15.62 13.73 3.67
N LEU A 269 -14.45 14.36 3.54
CA LEU A 269 -13.28 13.74 2.93
C LEU A 269 -12.38 13.16 4.00
N HIS A 270 -12.06 11.88 3.86
CA HIS A 270 -11.11 11.18 4.72
C HIS A 270 -9.80 10.97 3.97
N LEU A 271 -8.68 11.39 4.54
CA LEU A 271 -7.35 11.08 4.00
C LEU A 271 -7.24 9.56 3.86
N THR A 272 -6.89 9.06 2.68
CA THR A 272 -6.69 7.63 2.42
C THR A 272 -5.21 7.28 2.37
N GLY A 273 -4.34 8.23 2.03
CA GLY A 273 -2.89 8.07 2.07
C GLY A 273 -2.18 9.13 1.24
N GLY A 274 -0.86 8.99 1.11
CA GLY A 274 -0.08 9.70 0.11
C GLY A 274 1.40 9.42 0.24
N ALA A 275 2.13 9.71 -0.84
CA ALA A 275 3.54 9.36 -0.97
C ALA A 275 4.24 10.25 -2.01
N ALA A 276 5.55 10.41 -1.84
CA ALA A 276 6.38 11.08 -2.81
C ALA A 276 6.29 10.41 -4.19
N ILE A 277 6.46 11.22 -5.23
CA ILE A 277 6.51 10.77 -6.61
C ILE A 277 7.98 10.53 -6.99
N GLY A 278 8.26 9.37 -7.58
CA GLY A 278 9.62 8.96 -7.97
C GLY A 278 10.13 7.68 -7.28
N GLY A 279 9.44 7.19 -6.25
CA GLY A 279 9.62 5.82 -5.73
C GLY A 279 8.76 4.83 -6.54
N PHE A 280 7.65 4.38 -5.95
CA PHE A 280 6.77 3.34 -6.51
C PHE A 280 5.75 3.82 -7.55
N VAL A 281 5.63 5.14 -7.76
CA VAL A 281 4.59 5.72 -8.62
C VAL A 281 5.25 6.62 -9.66
N GLU A 282 5.15 6.22 -10.93
CA GLU A 282 5.52 7.08 -12.04
C GLU A 282 4.64 8.34 -12.01
N GLY A 283 5.29 9.50 -12.00
CA GLY A 283 4.59 10.78 -12.08
C GLY A 283 5.18 11.67 -13.15
N PHE A 284 4.62 12.87 -13.23
CA PHE A 284 5.01 13.82 -14.26
C PHE A 284 6.24 14.62 -13.85
N PRO A 285 7.04 15.13 -14.80
CA PRO A 285 8.22 15.93 -14.50
C PRO A 285 7.95 17.06 -13.50
N GLY A 286 8.60 16.99 -12.34
CA GLY A 286 8.49 17.98 -11.25
C GLY A 286 7.24 17.86 -10.37
N GLN A 287 6.41 16.85 -10.57
CA GLN A 287 5.46 16.39 -9.55
C GLN A 287 6.25 15.72 -8.42
N LYS A 288 5.94 16.09 -7.17
CA LYS A 288 6.69 15.69 -5.98
C LYS A 288 5.90 14.82 -5.01
N LEU A 289 4.59 15.00 -4.92
CA LEU A 289 3.74 14.31 -3.96
C LEU A 289 2.36 14.02 -4.57
N GLY A 290 1.79 12.87 -4.22
CA GLY A 290 0.36 12.59 -4.37
C GLY A 290 -0.29 12.40 -3.00
N VAL A 291 -1.40 13.11 -2.75
CA VAL A 291 -2.25 12.93 -1.57
C VAL A 291 -3.63 12.47 -2.02
N TYR A 292 -4.18 11.47 -1.34
CA TYR A 292 -5.42 10.80 -1.73
C TYR A 292 -6.44 10.90 -0.60
N TYR A 293 -7.69 11.17 -0.98
CA TYR A 293 -8.83 11.26 -0.08
C TYR A 293 -9.96 10.35 -0.59
N SER A 294 -10.95 10.10 0.27
CA SER A 294 -12.20 9.42 -0.12
C SER A 294 -12.90 10.12 -1.29
N HIS A 295 -13.86 9.44 -1.91
CA HIS A 295 -14.61 9.96 -3.07
C HIS A 295 -13.72 10.35 -4.27
N GLY A 296 -12.54 9.73 -4.39
CA GLY A 296 -11.64 9.90 -5.53
C GLY A 296 -10.87 11.22 -5.55
N VAL A 297 -10.93 12.03 -4.49
CA VAL A 297 -10.22 13.31 -4.44
C VAL A 297 -8.72 13.08 -4.36
N ARG A 298 -7.98 13.80 -5.20
CA ARG A 298 -6.51 13.73 -5.26
C ARG A 298 -5.92 15.13 -5.24
N LEU A 299 -4.88 15.32 -4.43
CA LEU A 299 -3.97 16.45 -4.51
C LEU A 299 -2.66 15.97 -5.12
N ALA A 300 -2.07 16.79 -5.98
CA ALA A 300 -0.74 16.57 -6.50
C ALA A 300 0.10 17.84 -6.32
N THR A 301 1.21 17.74 -5.60
CA THR A 301 2.14 18.85 -5.40
C THR A 301 3.23 18.82 -6.45
N TRP A 302 3.56 19.97 -7.00
CA TRP A 302 4.57 20.16 -8.02
C TRP A 302 5.50 21.29 -7.64
N THR A 303 6.75 21.23 -8.13
CA THR A 303 7.58 22.43 -8.23
C THR A 303 6.96 23.39 -9.25
N ALA A 304 7.12 24.70 -9.04
CA ALA A 304 6.63 25.69 -10.00
C ALA A 304 7.22 25.48 -11.41
N SER A 305 8.51 25.17 -11.51
CA SER A 305 9.19 24.90 -12.79
C SER A 305 8.68 23.62 -13.47
N GLY A 306 8.41 22.56 -12.71
CA GLY A 306 7.81 21.32 -13.21
C GLY A 306 6.40 21.53 -13.74
N TRP A 307 5.59 22.26 -12.98
CA TRP A 307 4.26 22.65 -13.40
C TRP A 307 4.28 23.44 -14.71
N ASN A 308 5.13 24.46 -14.83
CA ASN A 308 5.22 25.27 -16.05
C ASN A 308 5.62 24.44 -17.28
N LYS A 309 6.55 23.49 -17.11
CA LYS A 309 6.90 22.53 -18.17
C LYS A 309 5.71 21.64 -18.56
N PHE A 310 4.97 21.13 -17.58
CA PHE A 310 3.78 20.32 -17.83
C PHE A 310 2.68 21.14 -18.53
N ALA A 311 2.34 22.32 -18.00
CA ALA A 311 1.33 23.23 -18.52
C ALA A 311 1.61 23.62 -19.99
N GLY A 312 2.88 23.88 -20.33
CA GLY A 312 3.31 24.19 -21.70
C GLY A 312 3.43 22.97 -22.62
N SER A 313 3.31 21.74 -22.09
CA SER A 313 3.33 20.53 -22.92
C SER A 313 2.01 20.36 -23.67
N ARG A 314 2.04 19.66 -24.81
CA ARG A 314 0.82 19.31 -25.57
C ARG A 314 -0.27 18.69 -24.68
N ARG A 315 0.11 17.86 -23.71
CA ARG A 315 -0.81 17.19 -22.79
C ARG A 315 -1.39 18.18 -21.77
N GLY A 316 -0.56 19.02 -21.15
CA GLY A 316 -1.02 20.06 -20.23
C GLY A 316 -1.96 21.04 -20.90
N SER A 317 -1.57 21.60 -22.04
CA SER A 317 -2.40 22.55 -22.80
C SER A 317 -3.72 21.93 -23.27
N GLN A 318 -3.76 20.63 -23.59
CA GLN A 318 -5.02 19.93 -23.89
C GLN A 318 -5.98 19.85 -22.69
N MET A 319 -5.46 19.87 -21.46
CA MET A 319 -6.28 19.85 -20.26
C MET A 319 -6.70 21.26 -19.83
N ILE A 320 -5.74 22.18 -19.75
CA ILE A 320 -5.94 23.49 -19.13
C ILE A 320 -6.26 24.58 -20.16
N ASP A 321 -5.77 24.49 -21.39
CA ASP A 321 -5.89 25.54 -22.43
C ASP A 321 -6.78 25.13 -23.60
N TRP A 322 -7.51 24.02 -23.48
CA TRP A 322 -8.46 23.64 -24.52
C TRP A 322 -9.61 24.66 -24.59
N ARG A 323 -10.02 25.04 -25.80
CA ARG A 323 -10.93 26.17 -26.06
C ARG A 323 -12.30 26.10 -25.37
N CYS A 324 -12.74 24.92 -24.94
CA CYS A 324 -14.02 24.75 -24.24
C CYS A 324 -13.83 24.60 -22.72
N THR A 325 -12.58 24.64 -22.24
CA THR A 325 -12.26 24.69 -20.82
C THR A 325 -12.52 26.10 -20.31
N GLN A 326 -13.42 26.23 -19.35
CA GLN A 326 -13.68 27.47 -18.65
C GLN A 326 -12.71 27.60 -17.49
N LYS A 327 -12.23 28.82 -17.25
CA LYS A 327 -11.27 29.14 -16.19
C LYS A 327 -11.84 30.22 -15.30
N LYS A 328 -11.71 30.05 -13.98
CA LYS A 328 -12.05 31.07 -13.00
C LYS A 328 -10.88 31.24 -12.03
N LYS A 329 -10.35 32.46 -11.94
CA LYS A 329 -9.35 32.81 -10.92
C LYS A 329 -10.03 33.03 -9.57
N VAL A 330 -9.36 32.59 -8.51
CA VAL A 330 -9.81 32.65 -7.12
C VAL A 330 -8.63 33.06 -6.28
N SER A 331 -8.81 34.07 -5.42
CA SER A 331 -7.81 34.43 -4.41
C SER A 331 -7.97 33.51 -3.20
N LEU A 332 -6.85 33.03 -2.67
CA LEU A 332 -6.75 32.23 -1.45
C LEU A 332 -5.97 33.03 -0.41
N ASP A 333 -6.09 32.66 0.86
CA ASP A 333 -5.36 33.33 1.93
C ASP A 333 -3.84 33.27 1.73
N GLU A 334 -3.34 32.16 1.19
CA GLU A 334 -1.90 31.92 0.95
C GLU A 334 -1.51 31.87 -0.54
N GLY A 335 -2.29 32.51 -1.42
CA GLY A 335 -1.92 32.61 -2.84
C GLY A 335 -3.11 32.73 -3.79
N ASN A 336 -3.01 32.08 -4.95
CA ASN A 336 -4.04 32.14 -5.97
C ASN A 336 -4.35 30.75 -6.51
N ALA A 337 -5.58 30.55 -6.96
CA ALA A 337 -5.99 29.36 -7.66
C ALA A 337 -6.71 29.67 -8.96
N THR A 338 -6.60 28.74 -9.91
CA THR A 338 -7.45 28.68 -11.08
C THR A 338 -8.31 27.43 -11.00
N VAL A 339 -9.63 27.62 -11.01
CA VAL A 339 -10.62 26.54 -11.13
C VAL A 339 -10.94 26.35 -12.59
N TYR A 340 -10.93 25.10 -13.04
CA TYR A 340 -11.22 24.69 -14.40
C TYR A 340 -12.52 23.90 -14.44
N ALA A 341 -13.35 24.20 -15.42
CA ALA A 341 -14.51 23.40 -15.79
C ALA A 341 -14.34 22.94 -17.24
N ALA A 342 -14.24 21.64 -17.47
CA ALA A 342 -13.89 21.01 -18.74
C ALA A 342 -14.80 19.82 -19.07
N TYR A 343 -14.52 19.16 -20.18
CA TYR A 343 -15.23 17.96 -20.63
C TYR A 343 -14.26 16.80 -20.80
N ASP A 344 -14.76 15.58 -20.67
CA ASP A 344 -13.95 14.35 -20.79
C ASP A 344 -13.49 14.04 -22.22
N ARG A 345 -13.88 14.88 -23.19
CA ARG A 345 -13.56 14.70 -24.61
C ARG A 345 -13.28 16.06 -25.26
N ASN A 346 -12.36 16.04 -26.21
CA ASN A 346 -12.06 17.20 -27.05
C ASN A 346 -13.11 17.32 -28.16
N TYR A 347 -14.10 18.18 -27.97
CA TYR A 347 -15.15 18.45 -28.95
C TYR A 347 -14.69 19.43 -30.06
N LYS A 348 -15.17 19.19 -31.29
CA LYS A 348 -15.01 20.12 -32.42
C LYS A 348 -15.81 21.42 -32.26
N THR A 349 -16.86 21.38 -31.46
CA THR A 349 -17.68 22.54 -31.07
C THR A 349 -17.98 22.40 -29.59
N CYS A 350 -17.89 23.48 -28.82
CA CYS A 350 -18.13 23.38 -27.39
C CYS A 350 -19.57 22.93 -27.11
N PRO A 351 -19.79 21.90 -26.27
CA PRO A 351 -21.12 21.46 -25.91
C PRO A 351 -21.93 22.60 -25.28
N LYS A 352 -23.25 22.59 -25.49
CA LYS A 352 -24.20 23.47 -24.78
C LYS A 352 -24.55 22.94 -23.39
N THR A 353 -24.23 21.69 -23.09
CA THR A 353 -24.43 21.06 -21.79
C THR A 353 -23.43 21.60 -20.77
N ALA A 354 -23.68 21.38 -19.48
CA ALA A 354 -22.72 21.74 -18.44
C ALA A 354 -21.40 20.95 -18.58
N PRO A 355 -20.25 21.53 -18.19
CA PRO A 355 -18.98 20.82 -18.06
C PRO A 355 -19.11 19.60 -17.13
N THR A 356 -18.46 18.49 -17.51
CA THR A 356 -18.51 17.22 -16.76
C THR A 356 -17.32 17.01 -15.84
N ARG A 357 -16.30 17.88 -15.93
CA ARG A 357 -15.07 17.76 -15.16
C ARG A 357 -14.69 19.07 -14.50
N HIS A 358 -14.36 19.01 -13.22
CA HIS A 358 -13.94 20.12 -12.39
C HIS A 358 -12.63 19.76 -11.68
N PHE A 359 -11.63 20.63 -11.84
CA PHE A 359 -10.34 20.49 -11.20
C PHE A 359 -9.78 21.89 -10.91
N ALA A 360 -8.75 21.98 -10.10
CA ALA A 360 -8.10 23.26 -9.82
C ALA A 360 -6.59 23.13 -9.74
N VAL A 361 -5.94 24.28 -9.83
CA VAL A 361 -4.51 24.45 -9.63
C VAL A 361 -4.33 25.64 -8.72
N ALA A 362 -3.71 25.44 -7.56
CA ALA A 362 -3.38 26.48 -6.60
C ALA A 362 -1.88 26.72 -6.58
N GLU A 363 -1.46 27.98 -6.62
CA GLU A 363 -0.08 28.44 -6.45
C GLU A 363 0.05 28.92 -5.01
N LEU A 364 0.77 28.16 -4.18
CA LEU A 364 0.86 28.36 -2.73
C LEU A 364 2.31 28.21 -2.28
N GLY A 365 2.86 29.18 -1.54
CA GLY A 365 4.20 29.08 -0.93
C GLY A 365 5.31 28.55 -1.86
N GLY A 366 5.33 28.96 -3.13
CA GLY A 366 6.34 28.55 -4.12
C GLY A 366 6.13 27.19 -4.78
N VAL A 367 5.04 26.48 -4.47
CA VAL A 367 4.64 25.22 -5.11
C VAL A 367 3.32 25.36 -5.86
N VAL A 368 3.02 24.34 -6.65
CA VAL A 368 1.71 24.21 -7.32
C VAL A 368 1.00 22.97 -6.81
N VAL A 369 -0.22 23.15 -6.30
CA VAL A 369 -1.09 22.08 -5.81
C VAL A 369 -2.24 21.90 -6.79
N ALA A 370 -2.23 20.78 -7.51
CA ALA A 370 -3.31 20.42 -8.42
C ALA A 370 -4.36 19.56 -7.70
N VAL A 371 -5.62 19.97 -7.76
CA VAL A 371 -6.77 19.27 -7.19
C VAL A 371 -7.51 18.53 -8.30
N ASN A 372 -7.68 17.21 -8.16
CA ASN A 372 -8.37 16.34 -9.12
C ASN A 372 -7.81 16.38 -10.56
N LEU A 373 -6.53 16.77 -10.70
CA LEU A 373 -5.84 16.73 -11.98
C LEU A 373 -5.18 15.36 -12.17
N ARG A 374 -5.68 14.56 -13.12
CA ARG A 374 -5.02 13.33 -13.57
C ARG A 374 -4.51 13.47 -15.01
N PRO A 375 -3.20 13.63 -15.21
CA PRO A 375 -2.66 13.82 -16.55
C PRO A 375 -2.41 12.52 -17.32
N ALA A 376 -2.45 11.35 -16.66
CA ALA A 376 -2.06 10.08 -17.27
C ALA A 376 -3.05 9.55 -18.32
N CYS A 377 -4.36 9.81 -18.20
CA CYS A 377 -5.32 9.29 -19.16
C CYS A 377 -6.71 9.94 -19.05
N VAL A 378 -7.09 10.76 -20.04
CA VAL A 378 -8.45 11.32 -20.16
C VAL A 378 -9.52 10.23 -20.40
N LYS A 379 -9.12 9.05 -20.91
CA LYS A 379 -10.03 7.92 -21.20
C LYS A 379 -10.08 6.83 -20.11
N CYS A 380 -9.15 6.82 -19.17
CA CYS A 380 -9.06 5.81 -18.11
C CYS A 380 -9.77 6.29 -16.84
N LEU A 381 -10.54 7.36 -16.96
CA LEU A 381 -11.39 7.96 -15.94
C LEU A 381 -12.65 7.10 -15.80
N GLY A 382 -12.50 5.89 -15.25
CA GLY A 382 -13.65 5.16 -14.73
C GLY A 382 -14.42 5.99 -13.69
N ASP A 383 -15.52 5.45 -13.16
CA ASP A 383 -16.49 6.16 -12.29
C ASP A 383 -15.90 6.83 -11.02
N TYR A 384 -14.62 6.59 -10.70
CA TYR A 384 -13.88 7.19 -9.58
C TYR A 384 -13.82 8.74 -9.58
N GLU A 385 -14.06 9.41 -10.71
CA GLU A 385 -14.11 10.89 -10.79
C GLU A 385 -15.54 11.45 -10.88
N LYS A 386 -16.59 10.63 -10.73
CA LYS A 386 -17.99 11.14 -10.72
C LYS A 386 -18.51 11.51 -9.32
N GLY A 387 -17.61 11.55 -8.33
CA GLY A 387 -17.95 11.88 -6.95
C GLY A 387 -18.43 13.34 -6.77
N PRO A 388 -19.01 13.68 -5.61
CA PRO A 388 -19.56 15.01 -5.32
C PRO A 388 -18.53 16.15 -5.41
N TYR A 389 -17.24 15.80 -5.34
CA TYR A 389 -16.12 16.73 -5.46
C TYR A 389 -15.68 17.04 -6.89
N ASN A 390 -16.22 16.35 -7.90
CA ASN A 390 -16.09 16.72 -9.31
C ASN A 390 -17.14 17.79 -9.69
N SER A 391 -17.20 18.84 -8.90
CA SER A 391 -18.11 19.97 -9.06
C SER A 391 -17.41 21.28 -8.70
N ALA A 392 -17.91 22.41 -9.21
CA ALA A 392 -17.37 23.72 -8.86
C ALA A 392 -17.40 23.96 -7.34
N ALA A 393 -18.49 23.59 -6.66
CA ALA A 393 -18.61 23.70 -5.21
C ALA A 393 -17.62 22.81 -4.46
N GLY A 394 -17.45 21.56 -4.91
CA GLY A 394 -16.50 20.61 -4.32
C GLY A 394 -15.05 21.05 -4.42
N VAL A 395 -14.62 21.47 -5.62
CA VAL A 395 -13.26 21.99 -5.84
C VAL A 395 -13.02 23.26 -5.04
N MET A 396 -14.00 24.17 -4.97
CA MET A 396 -13.88 25.39 -4.16
C MET A 396 -13.77 25.10 -2.67
N ALA A 397 -14.51 24.10 -2.16
CA ALA A 397 -14.38 23.67 -0.78
C ALA A 397 -12.98 23.14 -0.48
N ILE A 398 -12.44 22.28 -1.36
CA ILE A 398 -11.06 21.79 -1.22
C ILE A 398 -10.05 22.95 -1.19
N LEU A 399 -10.16 23.89 -2.12
CA LEU A 399 -9.22 25.02 -2.22
C LEU A 399 -9.21 25.91 -0.97
N ARG A 400 -10.37 26.14 -0.35
CA ARG A 400 -10.49 26.99 0.85
C ARG A 400 -9.88 26.35 2.09
N ASP A 401 -9.87 25.02 2.15
CA ASP A 401 -9.36 24.26 3.29
C ASP A 401 -7.94 23.70 3.05
N LEU A 402 -7.32 24.01 1.91
CA LEU A 402 -5.90 23.71 1.69
C LEU A 402 -5.06 24.51 2.69
N ARG A 403 -4.22 23.78 3.42
CA ARG A 403 -3.30 24.37 4.41
C ARG A 403 -1.94 23.72 4.33
N LEU A 404 -0.93 24.47 4.72
CA LEU A 404 0.41 23.93 4.91
C LEU A 404 0.39 22.86 6.01
N ARG A 405 0.97 21.70 5.73
CA ARG A 405 1.26 20.68 6.74
C ARG A 405 2.40 21.21 7.62
N PRO A 406 2.26 21.21 8.96
CA PRO A 406 3.38 21.50 9.84
C PRO A 406 4.56 20.61 9.45
N ALA A 407 5.77 21.18 9.40
CA ALA A 407 6.95 20.34 9.46
C ALA A 407 6.85 19.58 10.78
N ASP A 408 6.77 18.25 10.74
CA ASP A 408 6.85 17.47 11.96
C ASP A 408 8.20 17.82 12.60
N GLY A 409 8.15 18.38 13.81
CA GLY A 409 9.34 18.83 14.56
C GLY A 409 10.12 17.69 15.17
#